data_AF-A0A7W0ZUI9-F1
#
_entry.id   AF-A0A7W0ZUI9-F1
#
_cell.length_a   1.000
_cell.length_b   1.000
_cell.length_c   1.000
_cell.angle_alpha   90.00
_cell.angle_beta   90.00
_cell.angle_gamma   90.00
#
_symmetry.space_group_name_H-M   'P 1'
#
loop_
_entity.id
_entity.type
_entity.pdbx_description
1 polymer ?
#
loop_
_entity_poly.entity_id
_entity_poly.type
_entity_poly.pdbx_seq_one_letter_code
_entity_poly.pdbx_strand_id
1 'polypeptide(L)'
;MLGIPVALAVFGAGEWATHKYLLHELGRDRTSRFSFHYHDHHQAVRRNGGYDPAYEGPVWSSTTQAREALGLFAVALAHAPLFPIAPFYTSTVWYCLLRYRRDHRHAHLDPAWARDHLPWHYDHHMGDQDKNFGVAWSWFDTIAKTREIFVGTAKELALLTKHAARASTAFAGAQVRAQRRNPFRRLLSRRA
;
A
#
# COMPACT_ATOMS: atom_id res chain seq x y z
N MET A 1 -8.70 27.11 12.35
CA MET A 1 -9.31 25.77 12.19
C MET A 1 -8.30 24.68 12.56
N LEU A 2 -8.16 24.39 13.85
CA LEU A 2 -7.12 23.46 14.35
C LEU A 2 -7.37 21.98 14.00
N GLY A 3 -8.60 21.62 13.62
CA GLY A 3 -8.95 20.23 13.30
C GLY A 3 -8.16 19.63 12.13
N ILE A 4 -7.83 20.42 11.10
CA ILE A 4 -7.08 19.94 9.92
C ILE A 4 -5.64 19.56 10.30
N PRO A 5 -4.80 20.45 10.88
CA PRO A 5 -3.43 20.07 11.25
C PRO A 5 -3.40 18.95 12.30
N VAL A 6 -4.35 18.92 13.24
CA VAL A 6 -4.48 17.81 14.20
C VAL A 6 -4.80 16.49 13.49
N ALA A 7 -5.73 16.48 12.53
CA ALA A 7 -6.05 15.29 11.76
C ALA A 7 -4.86 14.78 10.94
N LEU A 8 -4.11 15.68 10.30
CA LEU A 8 -2.89 15.30 9.58
C LEU A 8 -1.86 14.67 10.52
N ALA A 9 -1.65 15.26 11.70
CA ALA A 9 -0.73 14.73 12.70
C ALA A 9 -1.15 13.35 13.21
N VAL A 10 -2.43 13.18 13.60
CA VAL A 10 -2.99 11.91 14.05
C VAL A 10 -2.91 10.86 12.95
N PHE A 11 -3.24 11.21 11.72
CA PHE A 11 -3.19 10.27 10.60
C PHE A 11 -1.76 9.79 10.33
N GLY A 12 -0.79 10.69 10.18
CA GLY A 12 0.59 10.28 9.88
C GLY A 12 1.22 9.46 11.00
N ALA A 13 0.93 9.79 12.26
CA ALA A 13 1.37 8.99 13.41
C ALA A 13 0.71 7.60 13.43
N GLY A 14 -0.61 7.55 13.23
CA GLY A 14 -1.39 6.33 13.26
C GLY A 14 -1.08 5.39 12.11
N GLU A 15 -0.89 5.93 10.90
CA GLU A 15 -0.44 5.21 9.71
C GLU A 15 0.93 4.57 9.97
N TRP A 16 1.91 5.37 10.38
CA TRP A 16 3.26 4.90 10.68
C TRP A 16 3.26 3.80 11.76
N ALA A 17 2.53 4.01 12.86
CA ALA A 17 2.47 3.06 13.96
C ALA A 17 1.79 1.75 13.54
N THR A 18 0.69 1.84 12.80
CA THR A 18 -0.02 0.67 12.27
C THR A 18 0.88 -0.12 11.33
N HIS A 19 1.55 0.56 10.41
CA HIS A 19 2.41 -0.08 9.42
C HIS A 19 3.63 -0.73 10.06
N LYS A 20 4.30 -0.04 11.00
CA LYS A 20 5.44 -0.60 11.73
C LYS A 20 5.04 -1.74 12.66
N TYR A 21 4.16 -1.49 13.63
CA TYR A 21 3.91 -2.43 14.71
C TYR A 21 2.97 -3.58 14.30
N LEU A 22 1.92 -3.28 13.54
CA LEU A 22 0.95 -4.31 13.15
C LEU A 22 1.35 -5.01 11.86
N LEU A 23 1.65 -4.24 10.82
CA LEU A 23 1.86 -4.81 9.49
C LEU A 23 3.28 -5.37 9.27
N HIS A 24 4.30 -4.80 9.92
CA HIS A 24 5.67 -5.32 9.89
C HIS A 24 6.00 -6.21 11.07
N GLU A 25 6.06 -5.69 12.29
CA GLU A 25 6.51 -6.46 13.46
C GLU A 25 5.63 -7.70 13.69
N LEU A 26 4.32 -7.50 13.90
CA LEU A 26 3.39 -8.63 14.01
C LEU A 26 3.17 -9.35 12.67
N GLY A 27 3.29 -8.67 11.53
CA GLY A 27 3.08 -9.27 10.20
C GLY A 27 4.21 -10.20 9.75
N ARG A 28 5.39 -10.14 10.37
CA ARG A 28 6.48 -11.09 10.12
C ARG A 28 6.16 -12.50 10.59
N ASP A 29 5.32 -12.65 11.62
CA ASP A 29 4.79 -13.95 12.02
C ASP A 29 3.74 -14.41 11.00
N ARG A 30 3.94 -15.59 10.40
CA ARG A 30 3.03 -16.18 9.41
C ARG A 30 1.65 -16.50 9.98
N THR A 31 1.55 -16.75 11.28
CA THR A 31 0.29 -17.07 11.96
C THR A 31 -0.54 -15.82 12.28
N SER A 32 0.08 -14.64 12.21
CA SER A 32 -0.57 -13.35 12.48
C SER A 32 -1.66 -13.03 11.45
N ARG A 33 -2.72 -12.37 11.90
CA ARG A 33 -3.76 -11.81 11.01
C ARG A 33 -3.21 -10.68 10.11
N PHE A 34 -2.02 -10.16 10.40
CA PHE A 34 -1.35 -9.15 9.59
C PHE A 34 -0.32 -9.73 8.63
N SER A 35 -0.13 -11.06 8.61
CA SER A 35 0.92 -11.73 7.84
C SER A 35 0.85 -11.50 6.33
N PHE A 36 -0.34 -11.22 5.80
CA PHE A 36 -0.57 -10.88 4.40
C PHE A 36 0.28 -9.69 3.93
N HIS A 37 0.55 -8.73 4.81
CA HIS A 37 1.31 -7.54 4.42
C HIS A 37 2.79 -7.89 4.16
N TYR A 38 3.43 -8.64 5.06
CA TYR A 38 4.84 -9.00 4.90
C TYR A 38 5.06 -10.17 3.93
N HIS A 39 4.26 -11.23 4.03
CA HIS A 39 4.49 -12.47 3.29
C HIS A 39 3.84 -12.53 1.92
N ASP A 40 2.73 -11.82 1.71
CA ASP A 40 2.09 -11.80 0.39
C ASP A 40 2.48 -10.53 -0.36
N HIS A 41 2.15 -9.37 0.22
CA HIS A 41 2.32 -8.08 -0.43
C HIS A 41 3.80 -7.72 -0.65
N HIS A 42 4.59 -7.61 0.42
CA HIS A 42 6.02 -7.26 0.32
C HIS A 42 6.84 -8.22 -0.55
N GLN A 43 6.60 -9.52 -0.40
CA GLN A 43 7.28 -10.54 -1.22
C GLN A 43 6.90 -10.41 -2.70
N ALA A 44 5.61 -10.20 -3.01
CA ALA A 44 5.17 -10.00 -4.38
C ALA A 44 5.79 -8.74 -5.01
N VAL A 45 5.74 -7.61 -4.30
CA VAL A 45 6.31 -6.33 -4.76
C VAL A 45 7.79 -6.48 -5.11
N ARG A 46 8.60 -7.05 -4.20
CA ARG A 46 10.05 -7.23 -4.44
C ARG A 46 10.35 -8.20 -5.58
N ARG A 47 9.59 -9.29 -5.68
CA ARG A 47 9.75 -10.27 -6.76
C ARG A 47 9.45 -9.65 -8.13
N ASN A 48 8.49 -8.74 -8.18
CA ASN A 48 7.95 -8.16 -9.41
C ASN A 48 8.43 -6.72 -9.65
N GLY A 49 9.52 -6.28 -9.00
CA GLY A 49 10.14 -4.99 -9.29
C GLY A 49 9.27 -3.77 -8.94
N GLY A 50 8.48 -3.87 -7.87
CA GLY A 50 7.56 -2.82 -7.41
C GLY A 50 6.09 -3.08 -7.76
N TYR A 51 5.81 -3.97 -8.72
CA TYR A 51 4.43 -4.27 -9.12
C TYR A 51 3.79 -5.34 -8.22
N ASP A 52 2.54 -5.17 -7.82
CA ASP A 52 1.80 -6.19 -7.07
C ASP A 52 0.49 -6.61 -7.76
N PRO A 53 0.43 -7.85 -8.31
CA PRO A 53 -0.78 -8.41 -8.90
C PRO A 53 -1.98 -8.50 -7.96
N ALA A 54 -1.79 -8.43 -6.64
CA ALA A 54 -2.88 -8.43 -5.67
C ALA A 54 -3.75 -7.16 -5.80
N TYR A 55 -3.22 -6.04 -6.32
CA TYR A 55 -3.96 -4.79 -6.54
C TYR A 55 -4.76 -4.73 -7.85
N GLU A 56 -4.58 -5.72 -8.72
CA GLU A 56 -5.39 -5.84 -9.93
C GLU A 56 -6.87 -6.06 -9.58
N GLY A 57 -7.78 -5.53 -10.39
CA GLY A 57 -9.21 -5.79 -10.23
C GLY A 57 -9.86 -5.13 -9.00
N PRO A 58 -11.08 -5.55 -8.65
CA PRO A 58 -11.86 -4.99 -7.55
C PRO A 58 -11.25 -5.26 -6.17
N VAL A 59 -11.68 -4.49 -5.17
CA VAL A 59 -11.15 -4.53 -3.78
C VAL A 59 -11.26 -5.90 -3.10
N TRP A 60 -12.22 -6.72 -3.48
CA TRP A 60 -12.43 -8.07 -2.92
C TRP A 60 -11.65 -9.18 -3.65
N SER A 61 -10.90 -8.85 -4.71
CA SER A 61 -10.25 -9.86 -5.56
C SER A 61 -8.98 -10.46 -4.96
N SER A 62 -8.47 -9.91 -3.87
CA SER A 62 -7.31 -10.42 -3.13
C SER A 62 -7.44 -10.15 -1.63
N THR A 63 -6.78 -10.99 -0.82
CA THR A 63 -6.68 -10.79 0.63
C THR A 63 -6.03 -9.45 0.97
N THR A 64 -4.99 -9.05 0.23
CA THR A 64 -4.30 -7.76 0.42
C THR A 64 -5.24 -6.59 0.30
N GLN A 65 -5.97 -6.47 -0.83
CA GLN A 65 -6.89 -5.35 -1.03
C GLN A 65 -8.07 -5.38 -0.06
N ALA A 66 -8.61 -6.57 0.22
CA ALA A 66 -9.76 -6.72 1.10
C ALA A 66 -9.41 -6.33 2.54
N ARG A 67 -8.28 -6.81 3.07
CA ARG A 67 -7.84 -6.50 4.44
C ARG A 67 -7.43 -5.05 4.59
N GLU A 68 -6.75 -4.47 3.60
CA GLU A 68 -6.47 -3.03 3.57
C GLU A 68 -7.77 -2.22 3.65
N ALA A 69 -8.73 -2.51 2.78
CA ALA A 69 -9.99 -1.77 2.75
C ALA A 69 -10.81 -1.92 4.03
N LEU A 70 -10.86 -3.12 4.61
CA LEU A 70 -11.50 -3.36 5.90
C LEU A 70 -10.82 -2.58 7.03
N GLY A 71 -9.49 -2.55 7.06
CA GLY A 71 -8.72 -1.78 8.05
C GLY A 71 -9.00 -0.28 7.96
N LEU A 72 -8.91 0.28 6.74
CA LEU A 72 -9.19 1.71 6.51
C LEU A 72 -10.64 2.07 6.83
N PHE A 73 -11.60 1.20 6.49
CA PHE A 73 -13.00 1.38 6.82
C PHE A 73 -13.24 1.36 8.35
N ALA A 74 -12.58 0.45 9.07
CA ALA A 74 -12.65 0.42 10.53
C ALA A 74 -12.13 1.72 11.16
N VAL A 75 -11.03 2.27 10.64
CA VAL A 75 -10.50 3.58 11.08
C VAL A 75 -11.49 4.70 10.77
N ALA A 76 -12.09 4.71 9.57
CA ALA A 76 -13.11 5.70 9.20
C ALA A 76 -14.30 5.69 10.16
N LEU A 77 -14.81 4.50 10.48
CA LEU A 77 -15.91 4.31 11.44
C LEU A 77 -15.53 4.75 12.85
N ALA A 78 -14.32 4.44 13.31
CA ALA A 78 -13.83 4.87 14.63
C ALA A 78 -13.81 6.40 14.79
N HIS A 79 -13.62 7.13 13.69
CA HIS A 79 -13.61 8.61 13.68
C HIS A 79 -14.99 9.24 13.41
N ALA A 80 -15.98 8.46 12.95
CA ALA A 80 -17.30 8.96 12.58
C ALA A 80 -18.05 9.67 13.72
N PRO A 81 -18.02 9.18 14.99
CA PRO A 81 -18.70 9.86 16.10
C PRO A 81 -18.20 11.30 16.37
N LEU A 82 -17.01 11.65 15.91
CA LEU A 82 -16.45 13.00 16.07
C LEU A 82 -17.00 14.01 15.06
N PHE A 83 -17.66 13.55 13.98
CA PHE A 83 -18.11 14.43 12.90
C PHE A 83 -19.01 15.59 13.35
N PRO A 84 -20.01 15.40 14.26
CA PRO A 84 -20.86 16.51 14.70
C PRO A 84 -20.14 17.60 15.51
N ILE A 85 -18.99 17.28 16.12
CA ILE A 85 -18.25 18.18 17.01
C ILE A 85 -16.99 18.74 16.33
N ALA A 86 -16.36 17.94 15.48
CA ALA A 86 -15.10 18.26 14.81
C ALA A 86 -15.15 17.87 13.32
N PRO A 87 -16.07 18.45 12.51
CA PRO A 87 -16.32 18.01 11.14
C PRO A 87 -15.09 18.14 10.24
N PHE A 88 -14.29 19.20 10.40
CA PHE A 88 -13.06 19.39 9.62
C PHE A 88 -11.97 18.38 9.99
N TYR A 89 -11.88 17.98 11.26
CA TYR A 89 -10.97 16.92 11.68
C TYR A 89 -11.38 15.59 11.05
N THR A 90 -12.63 15.16 11.26
CA THR A 90 -13.13 13.87 10.75
C THR A 90 -13.07 13.80 9.22
N SER A 91 -13.48 14.87 8.52
CA SER A 91 -13.41 14.92 7.06
C SER A 91 -11.97 14.86 6.55
N THR A 92 -11.01 15.47 7.27
CA THR A 92 -9.59 15.39 6.90
C THR A 92 -9.06 13.97 7.09
N VAL A 93 -9.40 13.28 8.18
CA VAL A 93 -9.03 11.88 8.37
C VAL A 93 -9.59 11.00 7.24
N TRP A 94 -10.85 11.16 6.89
CA TRP A 94 -11.47 10.41 5.78
C TRP A 94 -10.80 10.71 4.43
N TYR A 95 -10.47 11.98 4.16
CA TYR A 95 -9.68 12.35 2.99
C TYR A 95 -8.32 11.64 2.97
N CYS A 96 -7.60 11.61 4.10
CA CYS A 96 -6.31 10.92 4.19
C CYS A 96 -6.43 9.41 3.94
N LEU A 97 -7.48 8.76 4.47
CA LEU A 97 -7.75 7.33 4.23
C LEU A 97 -8.03 7.04 2.75
N LEU A 98 -8.81 7.89 2.08
CA LEU A 98 -9.08 7.77 0.65
C LEU A 98 -7.82 7.99 -0.18
N ARG A 99 -7.02 9.00 0.16
CA ARG A 99 -5.73 9.29 -0.46
C ARG A 99 -4.79 8.09 -0.32
N TYR A 100 -4.61 7.58 0.90
CA TYR A 100 -3.82 6.36 1.17
C TYR A 100 -4.25 5.22 0.24
N ARG A 101 -5.55 4.91 0.21
CA ARG A 101 -6.07 3.77 -0.55
C ARG A 101 -5.81 3.90 -2.04
N ARG A 102 -6.00 5.11 -2.58
CA ARG A 102 -5.81 5.43 -3.99
C ARG A 102 -4.34 5.37 -4.37
N ASP A 103 -3.51 6.09 -3.63
CA ASP A 103 -2.11 6.30 -3.95
C ASP A 103 -1.29 5.02 -3.71
N HIS A 104 -1.59 4.28 -2.64
CA HIS A 104 -0.95 2.98 -2.37
C HIS A 104 -1.24 1.97 -3.48
N ARG A 105 -2.51 1.85 -3.89
CA ARG A 105 -2.90 0.98 -5.01
C ARG A 105 -2.24 1.40 -6.31
N HIS A 106 -2.22 2.70 -6.59
CA HIS A 106 -1.63 3.20 -7.82
C HIS A 106 -0.14 2.93 -7.86
N ALA A 107 0.57 3.12 -6.73
CA ALA A 107 2.00 2.86 -6.61
C ALA A 107 2.38 1.42 -6.98
N HIS A 108 1.54 0.45 -6.63
CA HIS A 108 1.78 -0.96 -6.91
C HIS A 108 1.28 -1.44 -8.26
N LEU A 109 0.49 -0.63 -8.96
CA LEU A 109 0.11 -0.88 -10.35
C LEU A 109 1.00 -0.13 -11.33
N ASP A 110 1.62 0.96 -10.90
CA ASP A 110 2.58 1.76 -11.64
C ASP A 110 3.81 2.08 -10.74
N PRO A 111 4.80 1.17 -10.69
CA PRO A 111 5.98 1.36 -9.87
C PRO A 111 6.88 2.53 -10.32
N ALA A 112 6.79 2.94 -11.59
CA ALA A 112 7.50 4.11 -12.08
C ALA A 112 6.87 5.38 -11.51
N TRP A 113 5.54 5.48 -11.55
CA TRP A 113 4.81 6.55 -10.88
C TRP A 113 5.12 6.58 -9.37
N ALA A 114 5.16 5.42 -8.71
CA ALA A 114 5.51 5.33 -7.29
C ALA A 114 6.90 5.89 -6.99
N ARG A 115 7.89 5.53 -7.81
CA ARG A 115 9.27 6.01 -7.67
C ARG A 115 9.34 7.54 -7.74
N ASP A 116 8.56 8.16 -8.62
CA ASP A 116 8.61 9.60 -8.84
C ASP A 116 7.76 10.41 -7.85
N HIS A 117 6.60 9.87 -7.43
CA HIS A 117 5.61 10.62 -6.65
C HIS A 117 5.53 10.19 -5.18
N LEU A 118 5.89 8.95 -4.87
CA LEU A 118 5.95 8.39 -3.51
C LEU A 118 7.30 7.68 -3.27
N PRO A 119 8.44 8.37 -3.50
CA PRO A 119 9.77 7.73 -3.44
C PRO A 119 10.02 7.05 -2.09
N TRP A 120 9.49 7.57 -0.98
CA TRP A 120 9.60 6.94 0.34
C TRP A 120 8.90 5.57 0.41
N HIS A 121 7.76 5.40 -0.26
CA HIS A 121 7.04 4.14 -0.31
C HIS A 121 7.72 3.16 -1.28
N TYR A 122 8.28 3.66 -2.37
CA TYR A 122 9.15 2.85 -3.22
C TYR A 122 10.40 2.38 -2.45
N ASP A 123 11.03 3.28 -1.69
CA ASP A 123 12.19 2.99 -0.83
C ASP A 123 11.85 1.88 0.18
N HIS A 124 10.68 1.96 0.81
CA HIS A 124 10.18 0.96 1.74
C HIS A 124 10.18 -0.46 1.14
N HIS A 125 9.68 -0.62 -0.08
CA HIS A 125 9.59 -1.94 -0.69
C HIS A 125 10.90 -2.40 -1.33
N MET A 126 11.59 -1.50 -2.03
CA MET A 126 12.70 -1.85 -2.91
C MET A 126 14.07 -1.65 -2.24
N GLY A 127 14.14 -0.85 -1.18
CA GLY A 127 15.29 -0.67 -0.30
C GLY A 127 15.21 -1.54 0.95
N ASP A 128 15.37 -0.91 2.12
CA ASP A 128 15.19 -1.52 3.44
C ASP A 128 13.70 -1.50 3.85
N GLN A 129 13.16 -2.69 4.09
CA GLN A 129 11.76 -2.90 4.44
C GLN A 129 11.45 -2.56 5.91
N ASP A 130 12.47 -2.40 6.76
CA ASP A 130 12.33 -1.97 8.15
C ASP A 130 12.42 -0.44 8.33
N LYS A 131 12.26 0.31 7.23
CA LYS A 131 12.31 1.77 7.15
C LYS A 131 11.14 2.31 6.34
N ASN A 132 10.87 3.62 6.42
CA ASN A 132 9.88 4.32 5.59
C ASN A 132 8.45 3.76 5.71
N PHE A 133 7.86 3.80 6.90
CA PHE A 133 6.53 3.24 7.16
C PHE A 133 5.38 4.16 6.75
N GLY A 134 5.63 5.42 6.42
CA GLY A 134 4.61 6.27 5.80
C GLY A 134 4.33 5.83 4.37
N VAL A 135 3.06 5.75 3.98
CA VAL A 135 2.62 5.48 2.60
C VAL A 135 2.11 6.78 1.97
N ALA A 136 1.18 7.46 2.63
CA ALA A 136 0.59 8.70 2.13
C ALA A 136 1.60 9.87 2.12
N TRP A 137 2.48 9.92 3.13
CA TRP A 137 3.57 10.88 3.26
C TRP A 137 4.71 10.33 4.11
N SER A 138 5.92 10.89 3.95
CA SER A 138 7.12 10.48 4.70
C SER A 138 7.48 11.35 5.90
N TRP A 139 6.73 12.42 6.20
CA TRP A 139 7.15 13.39 7.22
C TRP A 139 7.21 12.76 8.62
N PHE A 140 6.33 11.80 8.93
CA PHE A 140 6.35 11.11 10.22
C PHE A 140 7.55 10.17 10.33
N ASP A 141 8.02 9.58 9.24
CA ASP A 141 9.29 8.82 9.23
C ASP A 141 10.49 9.69 9.59
N THR A 142 10.51 10.96 9.21
CA THR A 142 11.56 11.90 9.62
C THR A 142 11.52 12.15 11.12
N ILE A 143 10.32 12.36 11.70
CA ILE A 143 10.15 12.57 13.14
C ILE A 143 10.53 11.31 13.93
N ALA A 144 10.07 10.15 13.47
CA ALA A 144 10.33 8.86 14.09
C ALA A 144 11.73 8.29 13.78
N LYS A 145 12.54 9.00 12.98
CA LYS A 145 13.89 8.60 12.56
C LYS A 145 13.93 7.25 11.83
N THR A 146 12.90 6.96 11.04
CA THR A 146 12.77 5.76 10.19
C THR A 146 12.91 6.07 8.69
N ARG A 147 13.10 7.33 8.29
CA ARG A 147 13.32 7.69 6.88
C ARG A 147 14.70 7.23 6.40
N GLU A 148 14.74 6.44 5.34
CA GLU A 148 15.97 6.01 4.64
C GLU A 148 15.81 6.12 3.12
N ILE A 149 16.69 6.91 2.49
CA ILE A 149 16.62 7.18 1.03
C ILE A 149 17.27 6.03 0.26
N PHE A 150 16.54 5.48 -0.71
CA PHE A 150 17.04 4.44 -1.62
C PHE A 150 17.00 4.90 -3.10
N VAL A 151 15.91 5.51 -3.54
CA VAL A 151 15.75 6.11 -4.87
C VAL A 151 16.87 7.12 -5.13
N GLY A 152 17.55 7.00 -6.27
CA GLY A 152 18.66 7.86 -6.65
C GLY A 152 20.02 7.44 -6.10
N THR A 153 20.09 6.42 -5.23
CA THR A 153 21.38 5.84 -4.82
C THR A 153 22.00 5.02 -5.94
N ALA A 154 23.33 4.84 -5.93
CA ALA A 154 24.02 3.98 -6.90
C ALA A 154 23.46 2.53 -6.89
N LYS A 155 23.03 2.05 -5.72
CA LYS A 155 22.42 0.71 -5.57
C LYS A 155 21.07 0.62 -6.28
N GLU A 156 20.22 1.63 -6.15
CA GLU A 156 18.94 1.66 -6.85
C GLU A 156 19.12 1.76 -8.36
N LEU A 157 19.99 2.67 -8.82
CA LEU A 157 20.28 2.86 -10.24
C LEU A 157 20.83 1.59 -10.90
N ALA A 158 21.69 0.84 -10.21
CA ALA A 158 22.21 -0.45 -10.69
C ALA A 158 21.12 -1.54 -10.83
N LEU A 159 20.01 -1.42 -10.09
CA LEU A 159 18.91 -2.39 -10.10
C LEU A 159 17.71 -1.94 -10.95
N LEU A 160 17.67 -0.67 -11.35
CA LEU A 160 16.50 -0.04 -11.98
C LEU A 160 16.02 -0.79 -13.23
N THR A 161 16.92 -1.10 -14.17
CA THR A 161 16.59 -1.86 -15.39
C THR A 161 16.00 -3.23 -15.06
N LYS A 162 16.55 -3.91 -14.05
CA LYS A 162 16.07 -5.22 -13.60
C LYS A 162 14.68 -5.12 -12.95
N HIS A 163 14.44 -4.09 -12.14
CA HIS A 163 13.13 -3.84 -11.54
C HIS A 163 12.08 -3.51 -12.61
N ALA A 164 12.40 -2.63 -13.56
CA ALA A 164 11.51 -2.29 -14.66
C ALA A 164 11.15 -3.51 -15.53
N ALA A 165 12.12 -4.37 -15.85
CA ALA A 165 11.87 -5.61 -16.59
C ALA A 165 10.95 -6.58 -15.82
N ARG A 166 11.14 -6.72 -14.51
CA ARG A 166 10.28 -7.54 -13.65
C ARG A 166 8.86 -6.98 -13.55
N ALA A 167 8.71 -5.67 -13.39
CA ALA A 167 7.41 -5.01 -13.35
C ALA A 167 6.67 -5.18 -14.68
N SER A 168 7.37 -4.99 -15.81
CA SER A 168 6.80 -5.19 -17.16
C SER A 168 6.36 -6.63 -17.39
N THR A 169 7.17 -7.61 -16.97
CA THR A 169 6.83 -9.03 -17.04
C THR A 169 5.61 -9.36 -16.18
N ALA A 170 5.57 -8.84 -14.96
CA ALA A 170 4.43 -9.02 -14.06
C ALA A 170 3.16 -8.42 -14.68
N PHE A 171 3.21 -7.17 -15.14
CA PHE A 171 2.11 -6.47 -15.79
C PHE A 171 1.60 -7.19 -17.06
N ALA A 172 2.48 -7.72 -17.91
CA ALA A 172 2.07 -8.48 -19.10
C ALA A 172 1.19 -9.70 -18.74
N GLY A 173 1.40 -10.30 -17.56
CA GLY A 173 0.54 -11.36 -17.04
C GLY A 173 -0.82 -10.90 -16.50
N ALA A 174 -1.09 -9.61 -16.38
CA ALA A 174 -2.30 -9.06 -15.76
C ALA A 174 -3.56 -9.42 -16.54
N GLN A 175 -3.52 -9.35 -17.88
CA GLN A 175 -4.66 -9.73 -18.73
C GLN A 175 -5.01 -11.22 -18.55
N VAL A 176 -4.01 -12.10 -18.50
CA VAL A 176 -4.20 -13.53 -18.27
C VAL A 176 -4.82 -13.78 -16.89
N ARG A 177 -4.38 -13.05 -15.86
CA ARG A 177 -4.98 -13.12 -14.51
C ARG A 177 -6.41 -12.60 -14.48
N ALA A 178 -6.70 -11.48 -15.16
CA ALA A 178 -8.05 -10.93 -15.26
C ALA A 178 -9.02 -11.94 -15.90
N GLN A 179 -8.60 -12.62 -16.97
CA GLN A 179 -9.39 -13.70 -17.59
C GLN A 179 -9.66 -14.87 -16.64
N ARG A 180 -8.70 -15.23 -15.77
CA ARG A 180 -8.89 -16.29 -14.75
C ARG A 180 -9.84 -15.87 -13.63
N ARG A 181 -9.90 -14.58 -13.31
CA ARG A 181 -10.79 -14.02 -12.28
C ARG A 181 -12.23 -13.85 -12.74
N ASN A 182 -12.51 -13.96 -14.05
CA ASN A 182 -13.87 -13.83 -14.57
C ASN A 182 -14.74 -15.02 -14.11
N PRO A 183 -15.75 -14.81 -13.24
CA PRO A 183 -16.60 -15.89 -12.74
C PRO A 183 -17.42 -16.58 -13.84
N PHE A 184 -17.67 -15.88 -14.96
CA PHE A 184 -18.40 -16.41 -16.10
C PHE A 184 -17.56 -17.31 -17.02
N ARG A 185 -16.23 -17.34 -16.86
CA ARG A 185 -15.36 -18.20 -17.68
C ARG A 185 -15.69 -19.68 -17.54
N ARG A 186 -16.04 -20.13 -16.32
CA ARG A 186 -16.44 -21.53 -16.06
C ARG A 186 -17.81 -21.89 -16.65
N LEU A 187 -18.67 -20.89 -16.88
CA LEU A 187 -19.99 -21.09 -17.48
C LEU A 187 -19.90 -21.27 -19.00
N LEU A 188 -18.95 -20.58 -19.65
CA LEU A 188 -18.71 -20.68 -21.09
C LEU A 188 -17.85 -21.90 -21.49
N SER A 189 -16.98 -22.38 -20.60
CA SER A 189 -16.12 -23.55 -20.87
C SER A 189 -16.81 -24.91 -20.67
N ARG A 190 -18.09 -24.94 -20.27
CA ARG A 190 -18.89 -26.17 -20.07
C ARG A 190 -19.78 -26.52 -21.27
N ARG A 191 -19.64 -25.82 -22.40
CA ARG A 191 -20.44 -26.00 -23.62
C ARG A 191 -19.63 -26.48 -24.84
N ALA A 192 -18.45 -27.06 -24.64
CA ALA A 192 -17.63 -27.66 -25.69
C ALA A 192 -17.36 -29.12 -25.36
#